data_AF-I8WQD6-F1
#
_entry.id   AF-I8WQD6-F1
#
_cell.length_a   1.000
_cell.length_b   1.000
_cell.length_c   1.000
_cell.angle_alpha   90.00
_cell.angle_beta   90.00
_cell.angle_gamma   90.00
#
_symmetry.space_group_name_H-M   'P 1'
#
loop_
_entity.id
_entity.type
_entity.pdbx_description
1 polymer ?
#
loop_
_entity_poly.entity_id
_entity_poly.type
_entity_poly.pdbx_seq_one_letter_code
_entity_poly.pdbx_strand_id
1 'polypeptide(L)' 'MYSSEDLERFYFQYQTEALPHGESLQSFCVKNKVPYNIFQKWYRDTRKKVVEV' A
#
# COMPACT_ATOMS: atom_id res chain seq x y z
N MET A 1 -11.26 9.98 -6.14
CA MET A 1 -11.06 9.29 -4.85
C MET A 1 -10.38 7.97 -5.18
N TYR A 2 -9.29 7.61 -4.49
CA TYR A 2 -8.67 6.30 -4.69
C TYR A 2 -9.66 5.21 -4.26
N SER A 3 -9.96 4.28 -5.16
CA SER A 3 -10.77 3.10 -4.83
C SER A 3 -9.89 2.04 -4.17
N SER A 4 -10.50 1.10 -3.45
CA SER A 4 -9.77 -0.02 -2.83
C SER A 4 -8.96 -0.82 -3.87
N GLU A 5 -9.48 -0.99 -5.09
CA GLU A 5 -8.79 -1.65 -6.20
C GLU A 5 -7.51 -0.91 -6.64
N ASP A 6 -7.52 0.43 -6.63
CA ASP A 6 -6.33 1.22 -6.96
C ASP A 6 -5.23 1.04 -5.92
N LEU A 7 -5.61 0.99 -4.65
CA LEU A 7 -4.68 0.78 -3.53
C LEU A 7 -4.13 -0.65 -3.51
N GLU A 8 -4.95 -1.62 -3.91
CA GLU A 8 -4.55 -3.03 -4.02
C GLU A 8 -3.54 -3.23 -5.15
N ARG A 9 -3.80 -2.65 -6.34
CA ARG A 9 -2.83 -2.63 -7.45
C ARG A 9 -1.54 -1.93 -7.07
N PHE A 10 -1.64 -0.80 -6.37
CA PHE A 10 -0.49 -0.06 -5.87
C PHE A 10 0.35 -0.88 -4.88
N TYR A 11 -0.31 -1.61 -3.97
CA TYR A 11 0.37 -2.51 -3.05
C TYR A 11 1.05 -3.67 -3.77
N PHE A 12 0.40 -4.23 -4.80
CA PHE A 12 0.98 -5.30 -5.61
C PHE A 12 2.25 -4.83 -6.34
N GLN A 13 2.21 -3.64 -6.97
CA GLN A 13 3.40 -3.01 -7.56
C GLN A 13 4.50 -2.77 -6.53
N TYR A 14 4.15 -2.28 -5.34
CA TYR A 14 5.12 -2.14 -4.26
C TYR A 14 5.79 -3.49 -3.91
N GLN A 15 5.01 -4.58 -3.81
CA GLN A 15 5.56 -5.90 -3.52
C GLN A 15 6.48 -6.43 -4.63
N THR A 16 6.22 -6.10 -5.90
CA THR A 16 7.04 -6.58 -7.02
C THR A 16 8.24 -5.69 -7.33
N GLU A 17 8.13 -4.38 -7.15
CA GLU A 17 9.13 -3.40 -7.62
C GLU A 17 9.89 -2.71 -6.49
N ALA A 18 9.29 -2.52 -5.31
CA ALA A 18 9.91 -1.75 -4.22
C ALA A 18 10.42 -2.67 -3.09
N LEU A 19 9.65 -3.71 -2.75
CA LEU A 19 9.98 -4.70 -1.73
C LEU A 19 11.32 -5.42 -2.01
N PRO A 20 11.63 -5.94 -3.22
CA PRO A 20 12.92 -6.58 -3.49
C PRO A 20 14.10 -5.60 -3.45
N HIS A 21 13.84 -4.30 -3.61
CA HIS A 21 14.84 -3.25 -3.49
C HIS A 21 15.01 -2.75 -2.04
N GLY A 22 14.25 -3.31 -1.08
CA GLY A 22 14.24 -2.84 0.30
C GLY A 22 13.66 -1.42 0.46
N GLU A 23 12.93 -0.93 -0.54
CA GLU A 23 12.32 0.39 -0.49
C GLU A 23 11.13 0.34 0.48
N SER A 24 11.06 1.32 1.38
CA SER A 24 9.96 1.41 2.34
C SER A 24 8.68 1.91 1.67
N LEU A 25 7.54 1.35 2.08
CA LEU A 25 6.20 1.71 1.60
C LEU A 25 5.92 3.22 1.62
N GLN A 26 6.41 3.92 2.65
CA GLN A 26 6.32 5.38 2.75
C GLN A 26 7.09 6.11 1.63
N SER A 27 8.31 5.65 1.31
CA SER A 27 9.12 6.19 0.22
C SER A 27 8.43 5.95 -1.13
N PHE A 28 7.88 4.76 -1.33
CA PHE A 28 7.13 4.41 -2.53
C PHE A 28 5.85 5.27 -2.68
N CYS A 29 5.12 5.53 -1.59
CA CYS A 29 3.98 6.45 -1.59
C CYS A 29 4.37 7.87 -2.00
N VAL A 30 5.48 8.41 -1.46
CA VAL A 30 5.98 9.75 -1.80
C VAL A 30 6.38 9.81 -3.28
N LYS A 31 7.12 8.80 -3.77
CA LYS A 31 7.55 8.69 -5.17
C LYS A 31 6.38 8.67 -6.15
N ASN A 32 5.32 7.96 -5.81
CA ASN A 32 4.12 7.83 -6.65
C ASN A 32 3.03 8.88 -6.34
N LYS A 33 3.32 9.86 -5.48
CA LYS A 33 2.38 10.93 -5.08
C LYS A 33 1.06 10.37 -4.49
N VAL A 34 1.11 9.19 -3.89
CA VAL A 34 -0.03 8.58 -3.20
C VAL A 34 -0.11 9.14 -1.79
N PRO A 35 -1.27 9.70 -1.37
CA PRO A 35 -1.43 10.18 -0.01
C PRO A 35 -1.27 9.05 1.01
N TYR A 36 -0.21 9.10 1.82
CA TYR A 36 0.10 8.06 2.79
C TYR A 36 -1.04 7.78 3.77
N ASN A 37 -1.81 8.81 4.16
CA ASN A 37 -2.97 8.66 5.07
C ASN A 37 -4.04 7.72 4.52
N ILE A 38 -4.31 7.78 3.21
CA ILE A 38 -5.31 6.92 2.57
C ILE A 38 -4.80 5.49 2.51
N PHE A 39 -3.54 5.32 2.06
CA PHE A 39 -2.91 4.01 1.96
C PHE A 39 -2.79 3.34 3.34
N GLN A 40 -2.40 4.09 4.37
CA GLN A 40 -2.28 3.58 5.74
C GLN A 40 -3.64 3.12 6.28
N LYS A 41 -4.73 3.86 6.00
CA LYS A 41 -6.07 3.45 6.40
C LYS A 41 -6.47 2.13 5.73
N TRP A 42 -6.28 2.02 4.41
CA TRP A 42 -6.55 0.80 3.67
C TRP A 42 -5.68 -0.37 4.15
N TYR A 43 -4.37 -0.15 4.33
CA TYR A 43 -3.44 -1.18 4.78
C TYR A 43 -3.81 -1.75 6.16
N ARG A 44 -4.25 -0.90 7.09
CA ARG A 44 -4.75 -1.35 8.41
C ARG A 44 -6.05 -2.13 8.29
N ASP A 45 -6.96 -1.72 7.40
CA ASP A 45 -8.23 -2.41 7.15
C ASP A 45 -7.99 -3.80 6.54
N THR A 46 -7.14 -3.87 5.51
CA THR A 46 -6.73 -5.11 4.84
C THR A 46 -5.99 -6.05 5.80
N ARG A 47 -5.05 -5.55 6.60
CA ARG A 47 -4.34 -6.34 7.63
C ARG A 47 -5.31 -6.92 8.68
N LYS A 48 -6.30 -6.13 9.12
CA LYS A 48 -7.29 -6.60 10.09
C LYS A 48 -8.16 -7.72 9.53
N LYS A 49 -8.58 -7.62 8.27
CA LYS A 49 -9.32 -8.72 7.60
C LYS A 49 -8.51 -10.00 7.42
N VAL A 50 -7.21 -9.89 7.15
CA VAL A 50 -6.34 -11.06 6.96
C VAL A 50 -5.95 -11.73 8.30
N VAL A 51 -5.97 -10.97 9.40
CA VAL A 51 -5.71 -11.46 10.77
C VAL A 51 -7.02 -11.48 11.57
N GLU A 52 -8.06 -12.11 11.04
CA GLU A 52 -9.11 -12.68 11.89
C GLU A 52 -8.75 -14.16 12.10
N VAL A 53 -8.17 -14.46 13.27
CA VAL A 53 -7.88 -15.82 13.78
C VAL A 53 -8.62 -16.02 15.10
#